data_AF-A0A1B3PKZ8-F1
#
_entry.id   AF-A0A1B3PKZ8-F1
#
_cell.length_a   1.000
_cell.length_b   1.000
_cell.length_c   1.000
_cell.angle_alpha   90.00
_cell.angle_beta   90.00
_cell.angle_gamma   90.00
#
_symmetry.space_group_name_H-M   'P 1'
#
loop_
_entity.id
_entity.type
_entity.pdbx_description
1 polymer ?
#
loop_
_entity_poly.entity_id
_entity_poly.type
_entity_poly.pdbx_seq_one_letter_code
_entity_poly.pdbx_strand_id
1 'polypeptide(L)'
;MAVAGFAGGIYALPILIAPDAPTAEQVQAASAQALFKGEFRRDLKDSDALHWGEGAVTVTATTVSLLGRVAPGPDYKLYLSPTFVETEAEFQRLKPSMLRVGDVKTFENFVVTLPLGVDPAKYAAVIVWCETFGEFITAAKYQ
;
A
#
# COMPACT_ATOMS: atom_id res chain seq x y z
N MET A 1 -0.68 -3.29 33.44
CA MET A 1 -1.22 -4.46 32.71
C MET A 1 -2.34 -4.08 31.73
N ALA A 2 -3.41 -3.40 32.16
CA ALA A 2 -4.52 -3.05 31.26
C ALA A 2 -4.13 -2.21 30.03
N VAL A 3 -3.27 -1.19 30.19
CA VAL A 3 -2.80 -0.35 29.07
C VAL A 3 -1.96 -1.13 28.07
N ALA A 4 -1.06 -2.00 28.55
CA ALA A 4 -0.24 -2.85 27.69
C ALA A 4 -1.09 -3.88 26.92
N GLY A 5 -2.08 -4.49 27.59
CA GLY A 5 -3.03 -5.40 26.94
C GLY A 5 -3.90 -4.71 25.89
N PHE A 6 -4.35 -3.49 26.17
CA PHE A 6 -5.14 -2.70 25.23
C PHE A 6 -4.32 -2.29 24.00
N ALA A 7 -3.10 -1.78 24.20
CA ALA A 7 -2.19 -1.43 23.11
C ALA A 7 -1.86 -2.66 22.24
N GLY A 8 -1.52 -3.79 22.86
CA GLY A 8 -1.30 -5.04 22.13
C GLY A 8 -2.53 -5.50 21.33
N GLY A 9 -3.72 -5.32 21.89
CA GLY A 9 -4.98 -5.60 21.19
C GLY A 9 -5.18 -4.77 19.93
N ILE A 10 -4.86 -3.47 19.96
CA ILE A 10 -4.94 -2.59 18.78
C ILE A 10 -4.01 -3.07 17.66
N TYR A 11 -2.79 -3.48 17.98
CA TYR A 11 -1.83 -3.96 16.97
C TYR A 11 -2.13 -5.38 16.48
N ALA A 12 -2.76 -6.23 17.29
CA ALA A 12 -3.18 -7.56 16.86
C ALA A 12 -4.48 -7.54 16.03
N LEU A 13 -5.37 -6.58 16.28
CA LEU A 13 -6.70 -6.53 15.69
C LEU A 13 -6.68 -6.54 14.14
N PRO A 14 -5.86 -5.73 13.44
CA PRO A 14 -5.79 -5.77 11.98
C PRO A 14 -5.54 -7.18 11.44
N ILE A 15 -4.67 -7.96 12.08
CA ILE A 15 -4.35 -9.34 11.68
C ILE A 15 -5.57 -10.25 11.90
N LEU A 16 -6.28 -10.09 13.02
CA LEU A 16 -7.41 -10.94 13.38
C LEU A 16 -8.66 -10.69 12.51
N ILE A 17 -8.81 -9.50 11.95
CA ILE A 17 -9.98 -9.11 11.14
C ILE A 17 -9.68 -9.02 9.65
N ALA A 18 -8.42 -9.23 9.23
CA ALA A 18 -8.05 -9.22 7.83
C ALA A 18 -8.84 -10.33 7.08
N PRO A 19 -9.39 -10.03 5.90
CA PRO A 19 -9.91 -11.06 5.02
C PRO A 19 -8.77 -11.94 4.50
N ASP A 20 -9.13 -13.07 3.88
CA ASP A 20 -8.16 -13.93 3.21
C ASP A 20 -7.41 -13.16 2.12
N ALA A 21 -6.08 -13.31 2.15
CA ALA A 21 -5.18 -12.76 1.15
C ALA A 21 -5.40 -13.39 -0.23
N PRO A 22 -5.28 -12.62 -1.33
CA PRO A 22 -5.19 -13.20 -2.67
C PRO A 22 -4.00 -14.17 -2.77
N THR A 23 -4.19 -15.30 -3.45
CA THR A 23 -3.10 -16.23 -3.74
C THR A 23 -2.11 -15.64 -4.73
N ALA A 24 -0.89 -16.20 -4.79
CA ALA A 24 0.10 -15.79 -5.76
C ALA A 24 -0.41 -15.92 -7.20
N GLU A 25 -1.19 -16.97 -7.52
CA GLU A 25 -1.81 -17.17 -8.83
C GLU A 25 -2.86 -16.10 -9.14
N GLN A 26 -3.69 -15.73 -8.15
CA GLN A 26 -4.67 -14.65 -8.32
C GLN A 26 -3.98 -13.30 -8.57
N VAL A 27 -2.89 -13.03 -7.84
CA VAL A 27 -2.07 -11.83 -8.04
C VAL A 27 -1.43 -11.84 -9.42
N GLN A 28 -0.87 -12.96 -9.86
CA GLN A 28 -0.29 -13.10 -11.20
C GLN A 28 -1.33 -12.88 -12.29
N ALA A 29 -2.53 -13.44 -12.15
CA ALA A 29 -3.64 -13.21 -13.07
C ALA A 29 -4.06 -11.74 -13.12
N ALA A 30 -4.15 -11.07 -11.97
CA ALA A 30 -4.45 -9.64 -11.88
C ALA A 30 -3.32 -8.72 -12.38
N SER A 31 -2.09 -9.26 -12.44
CA SER A 31 -0.90 -8.59 -12.96
C SER A 31 -0.65 -8.89 -14.44
N ALA A 32 -1.52 -9.69 -15.06
CA ALA A 32 -1.50 -9.89 -16.50
C ALA A 32 -1.70 -8.53 -17.19
N GLN A 33 -1.01 -8.32 -18.32
CA GLN A 33 -1.06 -7.05 -19.06
C GLN A 33 -0.51 -5.86 -18.23
N ALA A 34 0.50 -6.11 -17.39
CA ALA A 34 1.26 -5.08 -16.71
C ALA A 34 1.65 -3.93 -17.66
N LEU A 35 1.24 -2.71 -17.31
CA LEU A 35 1.70 -1.49 -17.98
C LEU A 35 2.98 -0.99 -17.33
N PHE A 36 3.04 -1.07 -16.00
CA PHE A 36 4.18 -0.63 -15.21
C PHE A 36 4.50 -1.61 -14.09
N LYS A 37 5.75 -1.56 -13.63
CA LYS A 37 6.25 -2.37 -12.51
C LYS A 37 7.07 -1.49 -11.59
N GLY A 38 6.94 -1.75 -10.29
CA GLY A 38 7.74 -1.14 -9.24
C GLY A 38 8.07 -2.16 -8.16
N GLU A 39 8.77 -1.73 -7.14
CA GLU A 39 9.15 -2.57 -6.01
C GLU A 39 9.00 -1.79 -4.71
N PHE A 40 8.23 -2.34 -3.77
CA PHE A 40 8.26 -1.88 -2.39
C PHE A 40 9.52 -2.40 -1.73
N ARG A 41 10.16 -1.53 -0.93
CA ARG A 41 11.37 -1.85 -0.17
C ARG A 41 11.17 -1.45 1.29
N ARG A 42 11.86 -2.15 2.19
CA ARG A 42 11.78 -1.90 3.64
C ARG A 42 12.67 -0.75 4.11
N ASP A 43 13.60 -0.30 3.27
CA ASP A 43 14.63 0.67 3.60
C ASP A 43 14.32 2.07 3.01
N LEU A 44 13.05 2.47 3.02
CA LEU A 44 12.66 3.84 2.70
C LEU A 44 12.88 4.75 3.91
N LYS A 45 12.95 6.06 3.66
CA LYS A 45 13.41 7.04 4.64
C LYS A 45 12.66 7.02 5.98
N ASP A 46 11.32 6.96 5.96
CA ASP A 46 10.51 6.87 7.19
C ASP A 46 10.03 5.43 7.47
N SER A 47 10.62 4.40 6.83
CA SER A 47 10.31 3.01 7.17
C SER A 47 10.96 2.59 8.49
N ASP A 48 10.23 1.80 9.29
CA ASP A 48 10.69 1.25 10.56
C ASP A 48 10.24 -0.21 10.76
N ALA A 49 10.37 -0.73 11.98
CA ALA A 49 10.00 -2.12 12.30
C ALA A 49 8.49 -2.42 12.18
N LEU A 50 7.65 -1.39 12.31
CA LEU A 50 6.18 -1.44 12.29
C LEU A 50 5.59 -0.87 10.99
N HIS A 51 6.34 -0.03 10.26
CA HIS A 51 5.87 0.65 9.05
C HIS A 51 6.79 0.36 7.86
N TRP A 52 6.43 -0.68 7.10
CA TRP A 52 7.23 -1.13 5.96
C TRP A 52 6.38 -1.90 4.94
N GLY A 53 6.93 -2.06 3.74
CA GLY A 53 6.43 -2.97 2.73
C GLY A 53 7.55 -3.50 1.86
N GLU A 54 7.34 -4.66 1.26
CA GLU A 54 8.31 -5.30 0.38
C GLU A 54 7.62 -6.10 -0.72
N GLY A 55 8.24 -6.15 -1.90
CA GLY A 55 7.82 -7.02 -3.00
C GLY A 55 7.42 -6.29 -4.27
N ALA A 56 7.03 -7.08 -5.27
CA ALA A 56 6.79 -6.59 -6.62
C ALA A 56 5.41 -5.95 -6.74
N VAL A 57 5.39 -4.69 -7.17
CA VAL A 57 4.18 -3.94 -7.47
C VAL A 57 3.95 -3.94 -8.97
N THR A 58 2.74 -4.31 -9.39
CA THR A 58 2.34 -4.21 -10.80
C THR A 58 1.16 -3.25 -10.93
N VAL A 59 1.21 -2.39 -11.95
CA VAL A 59 0.12 -1.48 -12.30
C VAL A 59 -0.37 -1.84 -13.70
N THR A 60 -1.65 -2.16 -13.82
CA THR A 60 -2.34 -2.40 -15.09
C THR A 60 -3.27 -1.22 -15.40
N ALA A 61 -4.03 -1.32 -16.49
CA ALA A 61 -5.07 -0.33 -16.79
C ALA A 61 -6.20 -0.30 -15.75
N THR A 62 -6.37 -1.35 -14.94
CA THR A 62 -7.54 -1.51 -14.06
C THR A 62 -7.19 -1.91 -12.64
N THR A 63 -5.94 -2.27 -12.34
CA THR A 63 -5.54 -2.78 -11.02
C THR A 63 -4.15 -2.29 -10.62
N VAL A 64 -3.93 -2.21 -9.32
CA VAL A 64 -2.60 -2.25 -8.69
C VAL A 64 -2.53 -3.50 -7.84
N SER A 65 -1.48 -4.29 -8.01
CA SER A 65 -1.27 -5.53 -7.28
C SER A 65 0.10 -5.55 -6.61
N LEU A 66 0.17 -6.25 -5.47
CA LEU A 66 1.41 -6.57 -4.78
C LEU A 66 1.55 -8.09 -4.70
N LEU A 67 2.69 -8.61 -5.17
CA LEU A 67 3.20 -9.91 -4.79
C LEU A 67 4.30 -9.69 -3.76
N GLY A 68 3.97 -9.83 -2.48
CA GLY A 68 4.81 -9.35 -1.39
C GLY A 68 4.03 -9.14 -0.09
N ARG A 69 4.55 -8.29 0.79
CA ARG A 69 3.97 -8.04 2.12
C ARG A 69 4.05 -6.58 2.52
N VAL A 70 3.12 -6.15 3.36
CA VAL A 70 3.19 -4.87 4.08
C VAL A 70 2.98 -5.14 5.57
N ALA A 71 3.54 -4.29 6.42
CA ALA A 71 3.32 -4.40 7.86
C ALA A 71 1.83 -4.25 8.19
N PRO A 72 1.22 -5.03 9.09
CA PRO A 72 -0.22 -4.92 9.39
C PRO A 72 -0.61 -3.58 10.04
N GLY A 73 -1.75 -3.01 9.64
CA GLY A 73 -2.29 -1.79 10.24
C GLY A 73 -3.77 -1.58 9.95
N PRO A 74 -4.46 -0.69 10.70
CA PRO A 74 -5.92 -0.70 10.78
C PRO A 74 -6.64 -0.03 9.61
N ASP A 75 -6.01 0.91 8.90
CA ASP A 75 -6.69 1.76 7.93
C ASP A 75 -5.80 2.15 6.75
N TYR A 76 -5.31 1.13 6.04
CA TYR A 76 -4.42 1.34 4.91
C TYR A 76 -5.18 1.68 3.64
N LYS A 77 -4.72 2.74 2.99
CA LYS A 77 -5.19 3.20 1.69
C LYS A 77 -4.06 3.15 0.69
N LEU A 78 -4.41 2.78 -0.54
CA LEU A 78 -3.52 2.85 -1.68
C LEU A 78 -3.70 4.19 -2.39
N TYR A 79 -2.59 4.86 -2.70
CA TYR A 79 -2.54 6.10 -3.45
C TYR A 79 -1.69 5.97 -4.72
N LEU A 80 -2.12 6.61 -5.81
CA LEU A 80 -1.25 6.96 -6.93
C LEU A 80 -0.77 8.39 -6.77
N SER A 81 0.53 8.61 -6.90
CA SER A 81 1.16 9.92 -6.72
C SER A 81 1.91 10.38 -7.97
N PRO A 82 1.77 11.65 -8.39
CA PRO A 82 2.51 12.21 -9.52
C PRO A 82 4.02 12.29 -9.25
N THR A 83 4.43 12.25 -7.98
CA THR A 83 5.84 12.25 -7.57
C THR A 83 6.09 11.19 -6.50
N PHE A 84 7.29 10.61 -6.51
CA PHE A 84 7.70 9.71 -5.44
C PHE A 84 7.91 10.47 -4.12
N VAL A 85 7.50 9.87 -3.02
CA VAL A 85 7.68 10.38 -1.65
C VAL A 85 8.10 9.23 -0.74
N GLU A 86 8.89 9.54 0.28
CA GLU A 86 9.39 8.53 1.24
C GLU A 86 9.14 8.93 2.69
N THR A 87 8.49 10.08 2.92
CA THR A 87 8.28 10.62 4.26
C THR A 87 6.82 10.98 4.52
N GLU A 88 6.38 10.93 5.79
CA GLU A 88 5.03 11.37 6.17
C GLU A 88 4.81 12.85 5.83
N ALA A 89 5.82 13.67 6.07
CA ALA A 89 5.73 15.11 5.81
C ALA A 89 5.54 15.41 4.31
N GLU A 90 6.24 14.70 3.43
CA GLU A 90 6.04 14.82 1.98
C GLU A 90 4.68 14.28 1.55
N PHE A 91 4.26 13.13 2.09
CA PHE A 91 2.95 12.57 1.82
C PHE A 91 1.85 13.57 2.17
N GLN A 92 1.84 14.09 3.40
CA GLN A 92 0.82 15.03 3.86
C GLN A 92 0.78 16.31 3.00
N ARG A 93 1.96 16.85 2.66
CA ARG A 93 2.09 18.04 1.81
C ARG A 93 1.54 17.80 0.41
N LEU A 94 1.74 16.61 -0.16
CA LEU A 94 1.40 16.30 -1.55
C LEU A 94 0.09 15.52 -1.71
N LYS A 95 -0.52 15.04 -0.63
CA LYS A 95 -1.77 14.27 -0.61
C LYS A 95 -2.89 14.90 -1.46
N PRO A 96 -3.12 16.23 -1.50
CA PRO A 96 -4.14 16.84 -2.35
C PRO A 96 -3.92 16.63 -3.86
N SER A 97 -2.69 16.33 -4.28
CA SER A 97 -2.33 16.05 -5.68
C SER A 97 -2.34 14.55 -6.03
N MET A 98 -2.56 13.69 -5.03
CA MET A 98 -2.57 12.24 -5.18
C MET A 98 -4.00 11.72 -5.38
N LEU A 99 -4.10 10.56 -6.02
CA LEU A 99 -5.37 9.85 -6.18
C LEU A 99 -5.46 8.71 -5.17
N ARG A 100 -6.42 8.76 -4.25
CA ARG A 100 -6.79 7.60 -3.44
C ARG A 100 -7.49 6.56 -4.33
N VAL A 101 -6.92 5.37 -4.42
CA VAL A 101 -7.42 4.27 -5.27
C VAL A 101 -8.41 3.39 -4.52
N GLY A 102 -8.07 2.98 -3.30
CA GLY A 102 -8.86 2.01 -2.56
C GLY A 102 -8.24 1.65 -1.22
N ASP A 103 -8.88 0.71 -0.54
CA ASP A 103 -8.39 0.17 0.74
C ASP A 103 -7.43 -1.00 0.48
N VAL A 104 -6.40 -1.13 1.32
CA VAL A 104 -5.55 -2.31 1.42
C VAL A 104 -5.94 -3.03 2.71
N LYS A 105 -6.56 -4.21 2.59
CA LYS A 105 -7.09 -4.97 3.74
C LYS A 105 -6.32 -6.24 4.04
N THR A 106 -5.43 -6.64 3.13
CA THR A 106 -4.60 -7.83 3.23
C THR A 106 -3.14 -7.40 3.30
N PHE A 107 -2.38 -8.07 4.16
CA PHE A 107 -0.99 -7.70 4.47
C PHE A 107 0.04 -8.65 3.84
N GLU A 108 -0.43 -9.77 3.32
CA GLU A 108 0.30 -10.64 2.40
C GLU A 108 -0.43 -10.62 1.07
N ASN A 109 0.22 -10.08 0.05
CA ASN A 109 -0.35 -9.74 -1.25
C ASN A 109 -1.56 -8.80 -1.20
N PHE A 110 -1.83 -8.12 -2.30
CA PHE A 110 -3.13 -7.48 -2.51
C PHE A 110 -3.41 -7.27 -4.00
N VAL A 111 -4.68 -7.05 -4.32
CA VAL A 111 -5.14 -6.52 -5.61
C VAL A 111 -6.17 -5.44 -5.32
N VAL A 112 -5.90 -4.23 -5.80
CA VAL A 112 -6.78 -3.07 -5.65
C VAL A 112 -7.20 -2.59 -7.04
N THR A 113 -8.52 -2.51 -7.28
CA THR A 113 -9.07 -2.03 -8.54
C THR A 113 -8.96 -0.51 -8.64
N LEU A 114 -8.50 -0.01 -9.79
CA LEU A 114 -8.47 1.41 -10.11
C LEU A 114 -9.90 1.94 -10.34
N PRO A 115 -10.22 3.17 -9.88
CA PRO A 115 -11.46 3.83 -10.27
C PRO A 115 -11.60 3.96 -11.81
N LEU A 116 -12.83 3.94 -12.32
CA LEU A 116 -13.09 4.06 -13.76
C LEU A 116 -12.54 5.37 -14.34
N GLY A 117 -11.89 5.29 -15.50
CA GLY A 117 -11.33 6.44 -16.21
C GLY A 117 -9.99 6.95 -15.66
N VAL A 118 -9.41 6.27 -14.66
CA VAL A 118 -8.06 6.58 -14.17
C VAL A 118 -7.03 6.13 -15.19
N ASP A 119 -6.13 7.05 -15.52
CA ASP A 119 -4.96 6.78 -16.35
C ASP A 119 -3.72 6.65 -15.44
N PRO A 120 -3.20 5.43 -15.20
CA PRO A 120 -2.03 5.22 -14.36
C PRO A 120 -0.76 5.85 -14.93
N ALA A 121 -0.73 6.20 -16.23
CA ALA A 121 0.41 6.86 -16.85
C ALA A 121 0.63 8.29 -16.33
N LYS A 122 -0.38 8.92 -15.71
CA LYS A 122 -0.30 10.28 -15.13
C LYS A 122 0.38 10.34 -13.76
N TYR A 123 0.77 9.20 -13.20
CA TYR A 123 1.37 9.10 -11.88
C TYR A 123 2.69 8.33 -11.96
N ALA A 124 3.60 8.62 -11.03
CA ALA A 124 4.95 8.05 -11.01
C ALA A 124 5.14 6.98 -9.92
N ALA A 125 4.30 6.99 -8.89
CA ALA A 125 4.47 6.14 -7.72
C ALA A 125 3.16 5.59 -7.14
N VAL A 126 3.25 4.41 -6.55
CA VAL A 126 2.24 3.81 -5.67
C VAL A 126 2.68 4.00 -4.23
N ILE A 127 1.75 4.37 -3.33
CA ILE A 127 2.02 4.56 -1.90
C ILE A 127 0.95 3.83 -1.09
N VAL A 128 1.37 3.17 0.00
CA VAL A 128 0.47 2.66 1.04
C VAL A 128 0.58 3.59 2.26
N TRP A 129 -0.56 4.09 2.71
CA TRP A 129 -0.66 5.08 3.78
C TRP A 129 -1.70 4.66 4.82
N CYS A 130 -1.40 4.81 6.11
CA CYS A 130 -2.40 4.64 7.16
C CYS A 130 -3.14 5.96 7.44
N GLU A 131 -4.41 6.06 7.07
CA GLU A 131 -5.20 7.28 7.27
C GLU A 131 -5.49 7.58 8.73
N THR A 132 -5.78 6.54 9.53
CA THR A 132 -6.16 6.71 10.93
C THR A 132 -5.01 7.20 11.81
N PHE A 133 -3.78 6.71 11.57
CA PHE A 133 -2.61 7.10 12.37
C PHE A 133 -1.72 8.14 11.70
N GLY A 134 -1.89 8.38 10.40
CA GLY A 134 -1.07 9.33 9.67
C GLY A 134 0.36 8.83 9.45
N GLU A 135 0.51 7.54 9.17
CA GLU A 135 1.81 6.83 9.09
C GLU A 135 2.12 6.39 7.65
N PHE A 136 3.38 6.57 7.24
CA PHE A 136 3.88 6.13 5.94
C PHE A 136 4.26 4.65 5.99
N ILE A 137 3.64 3.82 5.15
CA ILE A 137 3.92 2.37 5.18
C ILE A 137 4.98 1.97 4.16
N THR A 138 4.78 2.33 2.90
CA THR A 138 5.76 2.07 1.83
C THR A 138 5.38 2.83 0.55
N ALA A 139 6.34 2.95 -0.37
CA ALA A 139 6.13 3.48 -1.71
C ALA A 139 7.02 2.80 -2.74
N ALA A 140 6.54 2.76 -3.98
CA ALA A 140 7.28 2.25 -5.14
C ALA A 140 7.16 3.24 -6.30
N LYS A 141 8.30 3.63 -6.89
CA LYS A 141 8.30 4.19 -8.24
C LYS A 141 7.96 3.10 -9.23
N TYR A 142 7.20 3.43 -10.27
CA TYR A 142 6.94 2.53 -11.39
C TYR A 142 7.16 3.20 -12.76
N GLN A 143 7.56 4.47 -12.75
CA GLN A 143 8.07 5.25 -13.90
C GLN A 143 9.37 5.95 -13.52
#